data_AF-A0A2V9Z5N6-F1
#
_entry.id   AF-A0A2V9Z5N6-F1
#
_cell.length_a   1.000
_cell.length_b   1.000
_cell.length_c   1.000
_cell.angle_alpha   90.00
_cell.angle_beta   90.00
_cell.angle_gamma   90.00
#
_symmetry.space_group_name_H-M   'P 1'
#
loop_
_entity.id
_entity.type
_entity.pdbx_description
1 polymer ?
#
loop_
_entity_poly.entity_id
_entity_poly.type
_entity_poly.pdbx_seq_one_letter_code
_entity_poly.pdbx_strand_id
1 'polypeptide(L)' 'MLVEELANAIQARLIGAGKTEINGVASLESAGPAELVFVEDTARLQQALGGRAGAVIAPEFWAPELGTSELATP' A
#
# COMPACT_ATOMS: atom_id res chain seq x y z
N MET A 1 -3.33 -2.75 -13.73
CA MET A 1 -3.90 -3.87 -12.93
C MET A 1 -4.41 -3.29 -11.61
N LEU A 2 -5.60 -3.67 -11.13
CA LEU A 2 -6.13 -3.10 -9.87
C LEU A 2 -5.41 -3.67 -8.65
N VAL A 3 -5.26 -2.88 -7.58
CA VAL A 3 -4.64 -3.36 -6.33
C VAL A 3 -5.47 -4.49 -5.71
N GLU A 4 -6.81 -4.44 -5.81
CA GLU A 4 -7.68 -5.52 -5.33
C GLU A 4 -7.43 -6.86 -6.04
N GLU A 5 -7.22 -6.82 -7.36
CA GLU A 5 -6.94 -8.00 -8.17
C GLU A 5 -5.58 -8.60 -7.78
N LEU A 6 -4.57 -7.73 -7.59
CA LEU A 6 -3.26 -8.17 -7.16
C LEU A 6 -3.30 -8.75 -5.75
N ALA A 7 -3.96 -8.07 -4.81
CA ALA A 7 -4.11 -8.53 -3.44
C ALA A 7 -4.78 -9.91 -3.40
N ASN A 8 -5.82 -10.11 -4.21
CA ASN A 8 -6.49 -11.41 -4.33
C ASN A 8 -5.55 -12.48 -4.93
N ALA A 9 -4.77 -12.13 -5.95
CA ALA A 9 -3.83 -13.04 -6.60
C ALA A 9 -2.70 -13.52 -5.66
N ILE A 10 -2.21 -12.64 -4.77
CA ILE A 10 -1.16 -12.96 -3.80
C ILE A 10 -1.71 -13.37 -2.42
N GLN A 11 -3.04 -13.48 -2.28
CA GLN A 11 -3.74 -13.69 -1.01
C GLN A 11 -3.34 -12.68 0.10
N ALA A 12 -3.03 -11.45 -0.28
CA ALA A 12 -2.75 -10.37 0.66
C ALA A 12 -4.03 -9.68 1.13
N ARG A 13 -3.94 -9.03 2.29
CA ARG A 13 -5.00 -8.16 2.80
C ARG A 13 -4.86 -6.78 2.17
N LEU A 14 -5.87 -6.38 1.41
CA LEU A 14 -6.02 -5.01 0.94
C LEU A 14 -6.53 -4.13 2.08
N ILE A 15 -5.84 -3.02 2.33
CA ILE A 15 -6.27 -1.96 3.25
C ILE A 15 -6.35 -0.66 2.44
N GLY A 16 -7.53 -0.04 2.37
CA GLY A 16 -7.76 1.20 1.61
C GLY A 16 -8.38 0.99 0.22
N ALA A 17 -7.97 1.82 -0.75
CA ALA A 17 -8.62 1.90 -2.06
C ALA A 17 -8.11 0.83 -3.05
N GLY A 18 -8.84 -0.30 -3.14
CA GLY A 18 -8.52 -1.40 -4.08
C GLY A 18 -8.63 -1.07 -5.56
N LYS A 19 -9.36 0.01 -5.89
CA LYS A 19 -9.61 0.48 -7.26
C LYS A 19 -8.45 1.24 -7.88
N THR A 20 -7.34 1.43 -7.16
CA THR A 20 -6.15 2.08 -7.71
C THR A 20 -5.54 1.21 -8.80
N GLU A 21 -5.22 1.80 -9.94
CA GLU A 21 -4.57 1.10 -11.03
C GLU A 21 -3.05 1.17 -10.88
N ILE A 22 -2.41 0.01 -10.79
CA ILE A 22 -0.96 -0.13 -10.70
C ILE A 22 -0.42 -0.70 -12.01
N ASN A 23 0.68 -0.12 -12.47
CA ASN A 23 1.39 -0.47 -13.71
C ASN A 23 2.75 -1.14 -13.46
N GLY A 24 3.26 -1.12 -12.23
CA GLY A 24 4.53 -1.76 -11.91
C GLY A 24 4.89 -1.67 -10.43
N VAL A 25 6.05 -2.23 -10.10
CA VAL A 25 6.64 -2.14 -8.77
C VAL A 25 7.82 -1.19 -8.85
N ALA A 26 7.90 -0.23 -7.92
CA ALA A 26 8.96 0.76 -7.88
C ALA A 26 9.51 0.92 -6.47
N SER A 27 10.72 1.44 -6.38
CA SER A 27 11.32 1.79 -5.10
C SER A 27 10.68 3.05 -4.54
N LEU A 28 10.60 3.13 -3.21
CA LEU A 28 10.04 4.26 -2.47
C LEU A 28 10.41 5.65 -3.01
N GLU A 29 11.66 5.84 -3.45
CA GLU A 29 12.18 7.13 -3.93
C GLU A 29 11.72 7.51 -5.36
N SER A 30 11.33 6.53 -6.18
CA SER A 30 10.87 6.75 -7.56
C SER A 30 9.40 6.40 -7.78
N ALA A 31 8.76 5.78 -6.80
CA ALA A 31 7.39 5.34 -6.92
C ALA A 31 6.42 6.50 -7.07
N GLY A 32 5.70 6.47 -8.18
CA GLY A 32 4.59 7.33 -8.49
C GLY A 32 3.23 6.71 -8.15
N PRO A 33 2.15 7.42 -8.50
CA PRO A 33 0.78 7.08 -8.11
C PRO A 33 0.24 5.82 -8.81
N ALA A 34 0.93 5.32 -9.83
CA ALA A 34 0.61 4.09 -10.53
C ALA A 34 1.61 2.96 -10.24
N GLU A 35 2.43 3.11 -9.21
CA GLU A 35 3.46 2.13 -8.84
C GLU A 35 3.24 1.60 -7.42
N LEU A 36 3.63 0.34 -7.24
CA LEU A 36 3.59 -0.38 -5.98
C LEU A 36 4.95 -0.32 -5.29
N VAL A 37 4.95 0.03 -4.01
CA VAL A 37 6.16 0.02 -3.18
C VAL A 37 6.08 -1.15 -2.21
N PHE A 38 7.15 -1.92 -2.11
CA PHE A 38 7.32 -2.90 -1.05
C PHE A 38 8.19 -2.31 0.06
N VAL A 39 7.71 -2.36 1.29
CA VAL A 39 8.45 -1.91 2.47
C VAL A 39 8.62 -3.05 3.46
N GLU A 40 9.87 -3.31 3.84
CA GLU A 40 10.25 -4.30 4.86
C GLU A 40 10.78 -3.65 6.14
N ASP A 41 10.92 -2.32 6.14
CA ASP A 41 11.39 -1.56 7.30
C ASP A 41 10.37 -0.49 7.77
N THR A 42 10.17 -0.36 9.08
CA THR A 42 9.16 0.53 9.68
C THR A 42 9.52 2.01 9.45
N ALA A 43 10.81 2.34 9.34
CA ALA A 43 11.24 3.69 8.96
C ALA A 43 10.87 4.00 7.50
N ARG A 44 10.89 2.98 6.62
CA ARG A 44 10.45 3.10 5.23
C ARG A 44 8.94 3.12 5.08
N LEU A 45 8.19 2.47 5.99
CA LEU A 45 6.73 2.51 6.01
C LEU A 45 6.22 3.95 6.15
N GLN A 46 6.75 4.69 7.13
CA GLN A 46 6.40 6.11 7.35
C GLN A 46 6.70 6.97 6.12
N GLN A 47 7.84 6.72 5.47
CA GLN A 47 8.21 7.41 4.22
C GLN A 47 7.29 7.03 3.05
N ALA A 48 6.85 5.77 2.97
CA ALA A 48 5.95 5.28 1.93
C ALA A 48 4.53 5.85 2.09
N LEU A 49 4.04 5.90 3.33
CA LEU A 49 2.77 6.55 3.69
C LEU A 49 2.77 8.04 3.35
N GLY A 50 3.91 8.73 3.55
CA GLY A 50 4.09 10.12 3.15
C GLY A 50 4.47 10.33 1.67
N GLY A 51 4.62 9.24 0.91
CA GLY A 51 5.08 9.26 -0.47
C GLY A 51 3.96 9.48 -1.49
N ARG A 52 4.29 9.29 -2.77
CA ARG A 52 3.34 9.35 -3.90
C ARG A 52 2.97 7.98 -4.46
N ALA A 53 3.31 6.91 -3.76
CA ALA A 53 3.01 5.55 -4.21
C ALA A 53 1.50 5.31 -4.29
N GLY A 54 1.06 4.60 -5.33
CA GLY A 54 -0.35 4.24 -5.50
C GLY A 54 -0.82 3.19 -4.49
N ALA A 55 0.09 2.29 -4.10
CA ALA A 55 -0.11 1.32 -3.04
C ALA A 55 1.22 0.92 -2.40
N VAL A 56 1.14 0.47 -1.14
CA VAL A 56 2.28 0.01 -0.36
C VAL A 56 1.99 -1.41 0.12
N ILE A 57 2.87 -2.37 -0.20
CA ILE A 57 2.85 -3.71 0.37
C ILE A 57 3.79 -3.70 1.57
N ALA A 58 3.25 -4.06 2.72
CA ALA A 58 3.97 -4.23 3.97
C ALA A 58 3.61 -5.58 4.59
N PRO A 59 4.46 -6.11 5.48
CA PRO A 59 4.14 -7.29 6.27
C PRO A 59 2.84 -7.07 7.07
N GLU A 60 2.04 -8.13 7.23
CA GLU A 60 0.79 -8.09 7.99
C GLU A 60 0.96 -7.62 9.45
N PHE A 61 2.18 -7.72 9.99
CA PHE A 61 2.53 -7.24 11.32
C PHE A 61 2.31 -5.72 11.50
N TRP A 62 2.26 -4.96 10.40
CA TRP A 62 1.99 -3.51 10.41
C TRP A 62 0.59 -3.14 9.94
N ALA A 63 -0.28 -4.13 9.68
CA ALA A 63 -1.70 -3.90 9.44
C ALA A 63 -2.37 -2.97 10.49
N PRO A 64 -2.08 -3.05 11.80
CA PRO A 64 -2.65 -2.09 12.76
C PRO A 64 -2.13 -0.65 12.57
N GLU A 65 -0.91 -0.45 12.08
CA GLU A 65 -0.34 0.88 11.82
C GLU A 65 -0.86 1.49 10.51
N LEU A 66 -1.26 0.65 9.57
CA LEU A 66 -1.91 1.02 8.31
C LEU A 66 -3.42 1.27 8.46
N GLY A 67 -4.02 0.80 9.56
CA GLY A 67 -5.47 0.72 9.78
C GLY A 67 -6.14 1.94 10.42
N THR A 68 -5.46 3.07 10.61
CA THR A 68 -6.05 4.22 11.35
C THR A 68 -6.89 5.20 10.51
N SER A 69 -7.41 4.79 9.35
CA SER A 69 -8.42 5.57 8.61
C SER A 69 -9.82 4.92 8.68
N GLU A 70 -10.18 4.39 9.84
CA GLU A 70 -11.59 4.11 10.19
C GLU A 70 -11.90 4.70 11.56
N LEU A 71 -11.96 6.03 11.67
CA LEU A 71 -12.75 6.73 12.69
C LEU A 71 -13.24 8.08 12.15
N ALA A 72 -14.22 8.00 11.26
CA ALA A 72 -15.32 8.96 11.20
C ALA A 72 -16.57 8.23 10.66
N THR A 73 -17.08 7.30 11.44
CA THR A 73 -18.48 6.81 11.41
C THR A 73 -19.33 7.69 12.34
N PRO A 74 -20.68 7.62 12.36
CA PRO A 74 -21.62 6.69 11.70
C PRO A 74 -22.60 7.33 10.70
#